data_AF-A0A3P1W0E9-F1
#
_entry.id   AF-A0A3P1W0E9-F1
#
_cell.length_a   1.000
_cell.length_b   1.000
_cell.length_c   1.000
_cell.angle_alpha   90.00
_cell.angle_beta   90.00
_cell.angle_gamma   90.00
#
_symmetry.space_group_name_H-M   'P 1'
#
loop_
_entity.id
_entity.type
_entity.pdbx_description
1 polymer ?
#
loop_
_entity_poly.entity_id
_entity_poly.type
_entity_poly.pdbx_seq_one_letter_code
_entity_poly.pdbx_strand_id
1 'polypeptide(L)'
;MDKKIFRKHMIYITLNEVSLSFIIALIHFLLNMTFLKKYYAPLPPMKHEIMLAIIVAPIAEEVIFRKWIFKFLKKRTKYYNFIQATLFSLWHYNFFQRIYAFILGIFFGNIIRKYEKIWITIIFHSFYNLLSIYLRGYYFLFIENIFGTRNLLTFFVLYVPSIIFFIWTLKKLGYDMYKLW
;
A
#
# COMPACT_ATOMS: atom_id res chain seq x y z
N MET A 1 0.45 25.07 4.19
CA MET A 1 0.62 24.18 5.36
C MET A 1 2.01 24.37 5.94
N ASP A 2 2.12 24.44 7.26
CA ASP A 2 3.41 24.61 7.96
C ASP A 2 4.41 23.48 7.61
N LYS A 3 5.70 23.83 7.48
CA LYS A 3 6.77 22.90 7.07
C LYS A 3 7.00 21.78 8.09
N LYS A 4 6.88 22.06 9.40
CA LYS A 4 7.03 21.08 10.48
C LYS A 4 5.85 20.10 10.47
N ILE A 5 4.64 20.59 10.24
CA ILE A 5 3.45 19.73 10.05
C ILE A 5 3.63 18.84 8.82
N PHE A 6 4.11 19.38 7.69
CA PHE A 6 4.38 18.60 6.48
C PHE A 6 5.34 17.44 6.75
N ARG A 7 6.49 17.72 7.36
CA ARG A 7 7.49 16.70 7.68
C ARG A 7 6.92 15.60 8.58
N LYS A 8 6.17 15.97 9.62
CA LYS A 8 5.51 14.98 10.50
C LYS A 8 4.53 14.10 9.72
N HIS A 9 3.75 14.68 8.81
CA HIS A 9 2.82 13.90 8.00
C HIS A 9 3.55 12.92 7.07
N MET A 10 4.66 13.33 6.44
CA MET A 10 5.45 12.41 5.60
C MET A 10 5.93 11.20 6.42
N ILE A 11 6.42 11.43 7.64
CA ILE A 11 6.82 10.35 8.55
C ILE A 11 5.64 9.43 8.86
N TYR A 12 4.48 9.98 9.21
CA TYR A 12 3.30 9.16 9.51
C TYR A 12 2.78 8.39 8.29
N ILE A 13 2.88 8.95 7.08
CA ILE A 13 2.54 8.24 5.84
C ILE A 13 3.51 7.06 5.63
N THR A 14 4.82 7.30 5.75
CA THR A 14 5.83 6.22 5.65
C THR A 14 5.52 5.10 6.65
N LEU A 15 5.30 5.44 7.92
CA LEU A 15 4.99 4.44 8.95
C LEU A 15 3.69 3.70 8.66
N ASN A 16 2.67 4.40 8.16
CA ASN A 16 1.39 3.78 7.79
C ASN A 16 1.56 2.75 6.67
N GLU A 17 2.34 3.06 5.63
CA GLU A 17 2.63 2.13 4.53
C GLU A 17 3.46 0.93 4.96
N VAL A 18 4.44 1.15 5.85
CA VAL A 18 5.21 0.06 6.45
C VAL A 18 4.26 -0.90 7.18
N SER A 19 3.45 -0.37 8.09
CA SER A 19 2.49 -1.16 8.85
C SER A 19 1.48 -1.89 7.95
N LEU A 20 0.95 -1.22 6.92
CA LEU A 20 0.04 -1.82 5.97
C LEU A 20 0.70 -2.97 5.20
N SER A 21 1.95 -2.80 4.77
CA SER A 21 2.67 -3.84 4.02
C SER A 21 2.88 -5.11 4.85
N PHE A 22 3.16 -4.99 6.16
CA PHE A 22 3.20 -6.12 7.08
C PHE A 22 1.84 -6.79 7.27
N ILE A 23 0.76 -6.01 7.39
CA ILE A 23 -0.61 -6.55 7.49
C ILE A 23 -0.99 -7.33 6.23
N ILE A 24 -0.69 -6.80 5.05
CA ILE A 24 -0.96 -7.47 3.77
C ILE A 24 -0.11 -8.73 3.62
N ALA A 25 1.17 -8.69 4.00
CA ALA A 25 2.04 -9.87 4.02
C ALA A 25 1.47 -11.00 4.91
N LEU A 26 0.91 -10.66 6.08
CA LEU A 26 0.21 -11.61 6.94
C LEU A 26 -1.01 -12.22 6.24
N ILE A 27 -1.88 -11.39 5.67
CA ILE A 27 -3.11 -11.87 5.02
C ILE A 27 -2.74 -12.87 3.92
N HIS A 28 -1.74 -12.54 3.09
CA HIS A 28 -1.24 -13.48 2.09
C HIS A 28 -0.70 -14.77 2.70
N PHE A 29 0.05 -14.70 3.79
CA PHE A 29 0.56 -15.87 4.50
C PHE A 29 -0.56 -16.78 5.03
N LEU A 30 -1.57 -16.21 5.71
CA LEU A 30 -2.73 -16.94 6.23
C LEU A 30 -3.57 -17.59 5.13
N LEU A 31 -3.77 -16.88 4.01
CA LEU A 31 -4.48 -17.41 2.86
C LEU A 31 -3.71 -18.57 2.19
N ASN A 32 -2.38 -18.47 2.11
CA ASN A 32 -1.54 -19.56 1.61
C ASN A 32 -1.60 -20.80 2.51
N MET A 33 -1.62 -20.61 3.84
CA MET A 33 -1.75 -21.69 4.83
C MET A 33 -3.09 -22.44 4.77
N THR A 34 -4.18 -21.74 4.41
CA THR A 34 -5.55 -22.27 4.50
C THR A 34 -6.10 -22.78 3.17
N PHE A 35 -5.81 -22.12 2.04
CA PHE A 35 -6.48 -22.39 0.76
C PHE A 35 -5.56 -22.85 -0.38
N LEU A 36 -4.24 -22.67 -0.28
CA LEU A 36 -3.37 -22.71 -1.46
C LEU A 36 -2.03 -23.41 -1.19
N LYS A 37 -2.05 -24.74 -1.02
CA LYS A 37 -0.86 -25.60 -1.09
C LYS A 37 -0.08 -25.54 -2.43
N LYS A 38 -0.55 -24.75 -3.39
CA LYS A 38 -0.06 -24.67 -4.78
C LYS A 38 0.19 -23.22 -5.23
N TYR A 39 0.82 -22.40 -4.41
CA TYR A 39 1.48 -21.21 -4.92
C TYR A 39 2.96 -21.53 -5.08
N TYR A 40 3.33 -21.84 -6.32
CA TYR A 40 4.71 -21.78 -6.78
C TYR A 40 5.37 -20.54 -6.18
N ALA A 41 6.50 -20.70 -5.50
CA ALA A 41 7.36 -19.57 -5.20
C ALA A 41 7.62 -18.89 -6.56
N PRO A 42 7.10 -17.68 -6.82
CA PRO A 42 7.40 -17.02 -8.07
C PRO A 42 8.91 -16.87 -8.12
N LEU A 43 9.50 -17.18 -9.28
CA LEU A 43 10.92 -16.92 -9.51
C LEU A 43 11.21 -15.47 -9.07
N PRO A 44 12.35 -15.22 -8.40
CA PRO A 44 12.70 -13.86 -8.01
C PRO A 44 12.63 -12.98 -9.26
N PRO A 45 11.87 -11.87 -9.22
CA PRO A 45 11.64 -11.05 -10.39
C PRO A 45 12.99 -10.60 -10.95
N MET A 46 13.13 -10.65 -12.27
CA MET A 46 14.36 -10.19 -12.91
C MET A 46 14.58 -8.71 -12.60
N LYS A 47 15.85 -8.25 -12.59
CA LYS A 47 16.19 -6.84 -12.27
C LYS A 47 15.34 -5.82 -13.06
N HIS A 48 15.02 -6.14 -14.31
CA HIS A 48 14.17 -5.29 -15.15
C HIS A 48 12.71 -5.22 -14.68
N GLU A 49 12.14 -6.33 -14.20
CA GLU A 49 10.78 -6.37 -13.65
C GLU A 49 10.66 -5.57 -12.36
N ILE A 50 11.72 -5.60 -11.54
CA ILE A 50 11.84 -4.79 -10.32
C ILE A 50 11.81 -3.30 -10.65
N MET A 51 12.60 -2.85 -11.64
CA MET A 51 12.60 -1.44 -12.07
C MET A 51 11.24 -1.00 -12.62
N LEU A 52 10.58 -1.84 -13.42
CA LEU A 52 9.25 -1.57 -13.94
C LEU A 52 8.25 -1.41 -12.79
N ALA A 53 8.26 -2.32 -11.81
CA ALA A 53 7.31 -2.32 -10.70
C ALA A 53 7.52 -1.19 -9.69
N ILE A 54 8.75 -0.70 -9.51
CA ILE A 54 9.07 0.34 -8.51
C ILE A 54 9.07 1.74 -9.11
N ILE A 55 9.41 1.90 -10.39
CA ILE A 55 9.57 3.22 -10.99
C ILE A 55 8.49 3.45 -12.04
N VAL A 56 8.48 2.63 -13.09
CA VAL A 56 7.66 2.91 -14.28
C VAL A 56 6.17 2.79 -13.99
N ALA A 57 5.75 1.68 -13.36
CA ALA A 57 4.35 1.44 -13.03
C ALA A 57 3.79 2.49 -12.05
N PRO A 58 4.42 2.80 -10.89
CA PRO A 58 3.94 3.85 -9.99
C PRO A 58 3.82 5.21 -10.66
N ILE A 59 4.78 5.60 -11.50
CA ILE A 59 4.69 6.87 -12.24
C ILE A 59 3.49 6.87 -13.19
N ALA A 60 3.35 5.82 -14.01
CA ALA A 60 2.27 5.72 -14.98
C ALA A 60 0.89 5.71 -14.30
N GLU A 61 0.73 4.88 -13.25
CA GLU A 61 -0.51 4.75 -12.50
C GLU A 61 -0.89 6.06 -11.80
N GLU A 62 0.06 6.70 -11.10
CA GLU A 62 -0.23 7.97 -10.42
C GLU A 62 -0.55 9.09 -11.41
N VAL A 63 0.07 9.12 -12.59
CA VAL A 63 -0.30 10.08 -13.66
C VAL A 63 -1.72 9.82 -14.15
N ILE A 64 -2.05 8.59 -14.52
CA ILE A 64 -3.37 8.25 -15.06
C ILE A 64 -4.46 8.49 -14.00
N PHE A 65 -4.31 7.91 -12.82
CA PHE A 65 -5.37 7.90 -11.80
C PHE A 65 -5.43 9.20 -11.00
N ARG A 66 -4.30 9.79 -10.60
CA ARG A 66 -4.29 11.00 -9.75
C ARG A 66 -4.14 12.30 -10.52
N LYS A 67 -3.37 12.34 -11.61
CA LYS A 67 -3.23 13.58 -12.41
C LYS A 67 -4.42 13.79 -13.31
N TRP A 68 -4.88 12.75 -14.01
CA TRP A 68 -5.92 12.88 -15.02
C TRP A 68 -7.30 12.55 -14.48
N ILE A 69 -7.56 11.30 -14.11
CA ILE A 69 -8.90 10.83 -13.69
C ILE A 69 -9.39 11.60 -12.45
N PHE A 70 -8.59 11.66 -11.39
CA PHE A 70 -8.96 12.37 -10.16
C PHE A 70 -9.25 13.86 -10.43
N LYS A 71 -8.40 14.58 -11.19
CA LYS A 71 -8.64 16.01 -11.49
C LYS A 71 -9.86 16.22 -12.38
N PHE A 72 -10.11 15.32 -13.32
CA PHE A 72 -11.29 15.35 -14.17
C PHE A 72 -12.57 15.15 -13.35
N LEU A 73 -12.58 14.17 -12.45
CA LEU A 73 -13.74 13.85 -11.60
C LEU A 73 -13.98 14.87 -10.48
N LYS A 74 -12.91 15.45 -9.91
CA LYS A 74 -13.02 16.47 -8.83
C LYS A 74 -13.88 17.67 -9.23
N LYS A 75 -13.95 17.98 -10.53
CA LYS A 75 -14.78 19.07 -11.08
C LYS A 75 -16.23 18.67 -11.35
N ARG A 76 -16.60 17.39 -11.22
CA ARG A 76 -17.87 16.83 -11.72
C ARG A 76 -18.70 16.13 -10.66
N THR A 77 -18.09 15.63 -9.60
CA THR A 77 -18.79 14.86 -8.57
C THR A 77 -18.06 14.95 -7.25
N LYS A 78 -18.77 14.84 -6.14
CA LYS A 78 -18.17 14.69 -4.79
C LYS A 78 -17.51 13.32 -4.60
N TYR A 79 -17.93 12.30 -5.35
CA TYR A 79 -17.42 10.92 -5.25
C TYR A 79 -16.12 10.67 -6.03
N TYR A 80 -15.41 11.73 -6.43
CA TYR A 80 -14.22 11.63 -7.30
C TYR A 80 -13.15 10.69 -6.74
N ASN A 81 -12.91 10.73 -5.42
CA ASN A 81 -11.89 9.91 -4.78
C ASN A 81 -12.29 8.43 -4.73
N PHE A 82 -13.58 8.17 -4.47
CA PHE A 82 -14.11 6.81 -4.49
C PHE A 82 -14.01 6.20 -5.89
N ILE A 83 -14.53 6.89 -6.91
CA ILE A 83 -14.57 6.38 -8.30
C ILE A 83 -13.16 6.12 -8.83
N GLN A 84 -12.23 7.06 -8.64
CA GLN A 84 -10.86 6.86 -9.12
C GLN A 84 -10.15 5.70 -8.40
N ALA A 85 -10.42 5.49 -7.10
CA ALA A 85 -9.87 4.36 -6.35
C ALA A 85 -10.45 3.03 -6.82
N THR A 86 -11.74 3.00 -7.17
CA THR A 86 -12.37 1.82 -7.79
C THR A 86 -11.73 1.50 -9.13
N LEU A 87 -11.53 2.49 -10.00
CA LEU A 87 -10.88 2.28 -11.30
C LEU A 87 -9.43 1.80 -11.13
N PHE A 88 -8.68 2.39 -10.19
CA PHE A 88 -7.34 1.96 -9.84
C PHE A 88 -7.30 0.52 -9.33
N SER A 89 -8.21 0.16 -8.43
CA SER A 89 -8.36 -1.21 -7.93
C SER A 89 -8.60 -2.21 -9.06
N LEU A 90 -9.57 -1.93 -9.94
CA LEU A 90 -9.94 -2.82 -11.06
C LEU A 90 -8.85 -2.98 -12.12
N TRP A 91 -7.89 -2.05 -12.19
CA TRP A 91 -6.73 -2.15 -13.07
C TRP A 91 -5.79 -3.32 -12.74
N HIS A 92 -5.87 -3.87 -11.53
CA HIS A 92 -4.97 -4.92 -11.07
C HIS A 92 -5.45 -6.32 -11.45
N TYR A 93 -4.51 -7.19 -11.83
CA TYR A 93 -4.82 -8.57 -12.26
C TYR A 93 -5.23 -9.49 -11.11
N ASN A 94 -4.63 -9.35 -9.93
CA ASN A 94 -4.86 -10.26 -8.81
C ASN A 94 -6.06 -9.81 -7.96
N PHE A 95 -7.00 -10.72 -7.68
CA PHE A 95 -8.20 -10.41 -6.91
C PHE A 95 -7.92 -9.87 -5.50
N PHE A 96 -6.99 -10.48 -4.75
CA PHE A 96 -6.59 -9.98 -3.43
C PHE A 96 -5.93 -8.62 -3.52
N GLN A 97 -5.15 -8.37 -4.58
CA GLN A 97 -4.58 -7.06 -4.87
C GLN A 97 -5.63 -5.99 -5.09
N ARG A 98 -6.72 -6.29 -5.79
CA ARG A 98 -7.81 -5.33 -6.00
C ARG A 98 -8.34 -4.78 -4.67
N ILE A 99 -8.49 -5.63 -3.65
CA ILE A 99 -9.05 -5.23 -2.35
C ILE A 99 -8.16 -4.19 -1.67
N TYR A 100 -6.87 -4.47 -1.48
CA TYR A 100 -5.98 -3.52 -0.82
C TYR A 100 -5.58 -2.33 -1.70
N ALA A 101 -5.55 -2.51 -3.03
CA ALA A 101 -5.33 -1.42 -3.98
C ALA A 101 -6.47 -0.40 -3.94
N PHE A 102 -7.71 -0.81 -3.67
CA PHE A 102 -8.83 0.12 -3.45
C PHE A 102 -8.57 1.01 -2.23
N ILE A 103 -8.18 0.42 -1.10
CA ILE A 103 -7.91 1.15 0.15
C ILE A 103 -6.74 2.13 -0.06
N LEU A 104 -5.65 1.68 -0.68
CA LEU A 104 -4.52 2.53 -1.05
C LEU A 104 -4.93 3.62 -2.04
N GLY A 105 -5.80 3.31 -3.00
CA GLY A 105 -6.34 4.26 -3.96
C GLY A 105 -7.07 5.42 -3.29
N ILE A 106 -7.89 5.13 -2.29
CA ILE A 106 -8.55 6.16 -1.44
C ILE A 106 -7.51 6.99 -0.70
N PHE A 107 -6.54 6.34 -0.07
CA PHE A 107 -5.51 6.98 0.74
C PHE A 107 -4.64 7.93 -0.10
N PHE A 108 -4.12 7.47 -1.25
CA PHE A 108 -3.34 8.28 -2.18
C PHE A 108 -4.15 9.39 -2.83
N GLY A 109 -5.43 9.16 -3.13
CA GLY A 109 -6.30 10.24 -3.58
C GLY A 109 -6.48 11.32 -2.51
N ASN A 110 -6.53 10.97 -1.23
CA ASN A 110 -6.53 11.94 -0.14
C ASN A 110 -5.19 12.67 0.05
N ILE A 111 -4.05 12.00 -0.18
CA ILE A 111 -2.73 12.66 -0.24
C ILE A 111 -2.74 13.73 -1.33
N ILE A 112 -3.22 13.39 -2.53
CA ILE A 112 -3.30 14.34 -3.66
C ILE A 112 -4.26 15.48 -3.35
N ARG A 113 -5.40 15.19 -2.72
CA ARG A 113 -6.36 16.19 -2.27
C ARG A 113 -5.74 17.20 -1.30
N LYS A 114 -4.90 16.74 -0.38
CA LYS A 114 -4.32 17.55 0.70
C LYS A 114 -3.08 18.33 0.28
N TYR A 115 -2.19 17.72 -0.50
CA TYR A 115 -0.89 18.29 -0.83
C TYR A 115 -0.78 18.81 -2.25
N GLU A 116 -1.67 18.38 -3.13
CA GLU A 116 -1.73 18.78 -4.55
C GLU A 116 -0.41 18.56 -5.31
N LYS A 117 0.40 17.61 -4.85
CA LYS A 117 1.73 17.28 -5.38
C LYS A 117 1.81 15.81 -5.75
N ILE A 118 1.86 15.53 -7.05
CA ILE A 118 1.89 14.16 -7.59
C ILE A 118 3.15 13.39 -7.19
N TRP A 119 4.29 14.06 -7.08
CA TRP A 119 5.54 13.40 -6.72
C TRP A 119 5.48 12.75 -5.33
N ILE A 120 4.62 13.25 -4.43
CA ILE A 120 4.44 12.67 -3.10
C ILE A 120 3.85 11.27 -3.22
N THR A 121 2.77 11.10 -3.98
CA THR A 121 2.16 9.77 -4.16
C THR A 121 3.02 8.86 -5.02
N ILE A 122 3.76 9.37 -6.00
CA ILE A 122 4.72 8.57 -6.76
C ILE A 122 5.76 7.94 -5.81
N ILE A 123 6.39 8.75 -4.94
CA ILE A 123 7.41 8.24 -4.00
C ILE A 123 6.81 7.19 -3.06
N PHE A 124 5.64 7.47 -2.49
CA PHE A 124 5.00 6.56 -1.53
C PHE A 124 4.49 5.28 -2.20
N HIS A 125 3.93 5.37 -3.40
CA HIS A 125 3.55 4.20 -4.18
C HIS A 125 4.78 3.35 -4.57
N SER A 126 5.86 3.98 -5.05
CA SER A 126 7.14 3.31 -5.29
C SER A 126 7.68 2.62 -4.04
N PHE A 127 7.59 3.29 -2.88
CA PHE A 127 8.03 2.75 -1.59
C PHE A 127 7.17 1.56 -1.15
N TYR A 128 5.84 1.64 -1.29
CA TYR A 128 4.93 0.53 -1.03
C TYR A 128 5.23 -0.69 -1.91
N ASN A 129 5.49 -0.48 -3.21
CA ASN A 129 5.83 -1.55 -4.14
C ASN A 129 7.17 -2.19 -3.79
N LEU A 130 8.19 -1.36 -3.50
CA LEU A 130 9.49 -1.82 -3.03
C LEU A 130 9.33 -2.72 -1.80
N LEU A 131 8.66 -2.21 -0.76
CA LEU A 131 8.47 -2.92 0.49
C LEU A 131 7.69 -4.22 0.29
N SER A 132 6.63 -4.20 -0.53
CA SER A 132 5.82 -5.39 -0.84
C SER A 132 6.62 -6.47 -1.56
N ILE A 133 7.51 -6.10 -2.49
CA ILE A 133 8.39 -7.05 -3.19
C ILE A 133 9.36 -7.70 -2.20
N TYR A 134 10.04 -6.91 -1.36
CA TYR A 134 10.99 -7.44 -0.38
C TYR A 134 10.31 -8.27 0.70
N LEU A 135 9.19 -7.81 1.24
CA LEU A 135 8.43 -8.57 2.22
C LEU A 135 7.97 -9.88 1.59
N ARG A 136 7.32 -9.88 0.42
CA ARG A 136 6.87 -11.15 -0.16
C ARG A 136 8.02 -12.13 -0.46
N GLY A 137 9.16 -11.65 -0.93
CA GLY A 137 10.30 -12.50 -1.33
C GLY A 137 11.16 -13.01 -0.17
N TYR A 138 11.50 -12.14 0.79
CA TYR A 138 12.47 -12.44 1.84
C TYR A 138 11.85 -12.67 3.21
N TYR A 139 10.67 -12.09 3.47
CA TYR A 139 10.02 -12.24 4.77
C TYR A 139 9.62 -13.69 5.04
N PHE A 140 9.16 -14.43 4.03
CA PHE A 140 8.82 -15.85 4.20
C PHE A 140 10.02 -16.66 4.70
N LEU A 141 11.18 -16.51 4.04
CA LEU A 141 12.42 -17.19 4.41
C LEU A 141 12.97 -16.72 5.76
N PHE A 142 12.91 -15.42 6.05
CA PHE A 142 13.38 -14.84 7.31
C PHE A 142 12.54 -15.31 8.50
N ILE A 143 11.22 -15.29 8.36
CA ILE A 143 10.28 -15.74 9.40
C ILE A 143 10.36 -17.25 9.60
N GLU A 144 10.46 -18.02 8.52
CA GLU A 144 10.64 -19.47 8.60
C GLU A 144 11.91 -19.83 9.37
N ASN A 145 13.04 -19.19 9.06
CA ASN A 145 14.33 -19.47 9.69
C ASN A 145 14.41 -19.06 11.16
N ILE A 146 13.81 -17.94 11.56
CA ILE A 146 13.93 -17.43 12.94
C ILE A 146 12.87 -18.03 13.85
N PHE A 147 11.64 -18.12 13.36
CA PHE A 147 10.51 -18.42 14.24
C PHE A 147 9.80 -19.74 13.90
N GLY A 148 10.10 -20.37 12.76
CA GLY A 148 9.31 -21.48 12.25
C GLY A 148 7.92 -21.00 11.78
N THR A 149 7.48 -21.45 10.60
CA THR A 149 6.25 -21.00 9.92
C THR A 149 4.95 -21.25 10.70
N ARG A 150 4.99 -21.92 11.86
CA ARG A 150 3.81 -22.33 12.63
C ARG A 150 3.75 -21.77 14.06
N ASN A 151 4.70 -20.94 14.48
CA ASN A 151 4.68 -20.40 15.84
C ASN A 151 3.72 -19.21 15.94
N LEU A 152 2.62 -19.41 16.68
CA LEU A 152 1.66 -18.37 17.08
C LEU A 152 2.36 -17.12 17.64
N LEU A 153 3.52 -17.30 18.28
CA LEU A 153 4.33 -16.21 18.83
C LEU A 153 4.77 -15.18 17.78
N THR A 154 5.18 -15.63 16.58
CA THR A 154 5.51 -14.74 15.45
C THR A 154 4.35 -13.80 15.13
N PHE A 155 3.12 -14.34 15.25
CA PHE A 155 1.94 -13.58 14.92
C PHE A 155 1.69 -12.43 15.88
N PHE A 156 1.89 -12.67 17.18
CA PHE A 156 1.76 -11.64 18.19
C PHE A 156 2.85 -10.58 18.09
N VAL A 157 4.11 -10.99 17.84
CA VAL A 157 5.26 -10.07 17.87
C VAL A 157 5.28 -9.13 16.66
N LEU A 158 4.85 -9.58 15.48
CA LEU A 158 4.97 -8.75 14.27
C LEU A 158 3.67 -8.06 13.87
N TYR A 159 2.53 -8.73 14.04
CA TYR A 159 1.28 -8.25 13.44
C TYR A 159 0.45 -7.40 14.38
N VAL A 160 0.41 -7.72 15.68
CA VAL A 160 -0.28 -6.86 16.66
C VAL A 160 0.34 -5.46 16.66
N PRO A 161 1.68 -5.28 16.71
CA PRO A 161 2.27 -3.97 16.57
C PRO A 161 1.94 -3.31 15.22
N SER A 162 1.97 -4.05 14.11
CA SER A 162 1.65 -3.50 12.79
C SER A 162 0.22 -2.92 12.73
N ILE A 163 -0.76 -3.61 13.30
CA ILE A 163 -2.15 -3.12 13.38
C ILE A 163 -2.24 -1.88 14.28
N ILE A 164 -1.60 -1.92 15.45
CA ILE A 164 -1.57 -0.79 16.39
C ILE A 164 -0.94 0.44 15.74
N PHE A 165 0.21 0.28 15.08
CA PHE A 165 0.90 1.37 14.38
C PHE A 165 0.09 1.88 13.19
N PHE A 166 -0.58 1.01 12.43
CA PHE A 166 -1.46 1.43 11.33
C PHE A 166 -2.60 2.33 11.85
N ILE A 167 -3.30 1.91 12.90
CA ILE A 167 -4.39 2.69 13.49
C ILE A 167 -3.87 3.99 14.10
N TRP A 168 -2.75 3.92 14.84
CA TRP A 168 -2.14 5.09 15.47
C TRP A 168 -1.69 6.14 14.44
N THR A 169 -1.06 5.72 13.35
CA THR A 169 -0.65 6.63 12.27
C THR A 169 -1.85 7.27 11.57
N LEU A 170 -2.93 6.52 11.30
CA LEU A 170 -4.18 7.10 10.77
C LEU A 170 -4.77 8.15 11.71
N LYS A 171 -4.77 7.91 13.02
CA LYS A 171 -5.22 8.90 14.02
C LYS A 171 -4.35 10.16 13.98
N LYS A 172 -3.03 10.03 13.83
CA LYS A 172 -2.11 11.19 13.72
C LYS A 172 -2.26 11.95 12.42
N LEU A 173 -2.61 11.26 11.33
CA LEU A 173 -2.84 11.84 10.01
C LEU A 173 -4.18 12.59 9.91
N GLY A 174 -5.17 12.17 10.70
CA GLY A 174 -6.49 12.77 10.81
C GLY A 174 -7.49 12.24 9.79
N TYR A 175 -8.78 12.47 10.06
CA TYR A 175 -9.92 11.96 9.28
C TYR A 175 -9.85 12.25 7.78
N ASP A 176 -9.28 13.40 7.42
CA ASP A 176 -9.08 13.79 6.03
C ASP A 176 -8.30 12.77 5.18
N MET A 177 -7.46 11.95 5.79
CA MET A 177 -6.58 11.04 5.06
C MET A 177 -7.28 9.73 4.64
N TYR A 178 -8.44 9.41 5.21
CA TYR A 178 -9.22 8.22 4.89
C TYR A 178 -10.70 8.53 4.58
N LYS A 179 -11.00 9.79 4.25
CA LYS A 179 -12.32 10.22 3.78
C LYS A 179 -12.62 9.60 2.40
N LEU A 180 -13.81 9.04 2.23
CA LEU A 180 -14.22 8.38 0.98
C LEU A 180 -14.66 9.38 -0.12
N TRP A 181 -15.31 10.49 0.26
CA TRP A 181 -15.76 11.58 -0.62
C TRP A 181 -15.90 12.89 0.17
#